data_AF-A0A2Z6NZS6-F1
#
_entry.id   AF-A0A2Z6NZS6-F1
#
_cell.length_a   1.000
_cell.length_b   1.000
_cell.length_c   1.000
_cell.angle_alpha   90.00
_cell.angle_beta   90.00
_cell.angle_gamma   90.00
#
_symmetry.space_group_name_H-M   'P 1'
#
loop_
_entity.id
_entity.type
_entity.pdbx_description
1 polymer ?
#
loop_
_entity_poly.entity_id
_entity_poly.type
_entity_poly.pdbx_seq_one_letter_code
_entity_poly.pdbx_strand_id
1 'polypeptide(L)'
;MATTQTVDYVPLKLVVDEESNKVIFAEAGKDFVDILCSFLTFPLGTIIRLVQKESNTGPVTIGCLNNLYQSVADLEKDCMKTETTKEMLLQPSYSLEDYCSDLKLNIDDSQPTIYYICKDFNGCYNSYVLSTSSVCDGCGTHLDPAVSLDKQFCNGFVNGGATFVITDDLRVIPNSMDFTSFRMLRSSGIKNITLVKEIAINVTKQKVLNLLKCSLVSKSTLTDSFLRTKPTPDKSSRIFAYNAENTNDIQITMKLVLRKSDGKILYAQADHDFADLILSFLTFPLGGVVNKQAVYLRGIGEGYVKGPRTYVVTDNLVVTQSSPTSALHLINYFQTSLDNLKEKVINIGVNEVFSILKASLTSTSTLTDGLGHLET
;
A
#
# COMPACT_ATOMS: atom_id res chain seq x y z
N MET A 1 -9.82 -41.64 -7.79
CA MET A 1 -10.81 -40.54 -7.80
C MET A 1 -10.03 -39.24 -7.69
N ALA A 2 -9.94 -38.47 -8.76
CA ALA A 2 -9.39 -37.12 -8.69
C ALA A 2 -10.44 -36.25 -7.98
N THR A 3 -10.12 -35.77 -6.79
CA THR A 3 -10.90 -34.74 -6.10
C THR A 3 -10.78 -33.46 -6.93
N THR A 4 -11.82 -33.14 -7.71
CA THR A 4 -11.99 -31.82 -8.31
C THR A 4 -12.04 -30.80 -7.19
N GLN A 5 -10.94 -30.05 -6.99
CA GLN A 5 -10.95 -28.86 -6.14
C GLN A 5 -11.97 -27.89 -6.72
N THR A 6 -13.05 -27.66 -5.98
CA THR A 6 -14.01 -26.59 -6.27
C THR A 6 -13.28 -25.27 -6.07
N VAL A 7 -13.02 -24.54 -7.16
CA VAL A 7 -12.39 -23.22 -7.08
C VAL A 7 -13.43 -22.24 -6.52
N ASP A 8 -13.13 -21.64 -5.37
CA ASP A 8 -13.98 -20.60 -4.79
C ASP A 8 -14.13 -19.42 -5.75
N TYR A 9 -15.35 -18.90 -5.86
CA TYR A 9 -15.66 -17.74 -6.67
C TYR A 9 -16.76 -16.87 -6.08
N VAL A 10 -16.79 -15.62 -6.52
CA VAL A 10 -17.83 -14.63 -6.19
C VAL A 10 -18.52 -14.19 -7.48
N PRO A 11 -19.87 -14.25 -7.56
CA PRO A 11 -20.59 -13.79 -8.74
C PRO A 11 -20.56 -12.25 -8.84
N LEU A 12 -20.35 -11.76 -10.05
CA LEU A 12 -20.40 -10.34 -10.40
C LEU A 12 -21.17 -10.19 -11.71
N LYS A 13 -22.03 -9.19 -11.81
CA LYS A 13 -22.75 -8.88 -13.04
C LYS A 13 -22.24 -7.55 -13.60
N LEU A 14 -21.72 -7.55 -14.81
CA LEU A 14 -21.29 -6.34 -15.51
C LEU A 14 -22.36 -5.87 -16.48
N VAL A 15 -22.53 -4.56 -16.57
CA VAL A 15 -23.31 -3.90 -17.62
C VAL A 15 -22.32 -3.18 -18.52
N VAL A 16 -22.27 -3.59 -19.79
CA VAL A 16 -21.22 -3.21 -20.74
C VAL A 16 -21.85 -2.50 -21.93
N ASP A 17 -21.21 -1.42 -22.36
CA ASP A 17 -21.48 -0.80 -23.65
C ASP A 17 -20.75 -1.59 -24.74
N GLU A 18 -21.50 -2.25 -25.62
CA GLU A 18 -20.95 -3.09 -26.69
C GLU A 18 -20.20 -2.27 -27.75
N GLU A 19 -20.55 -0.99 -27.95
CA GLU A 19 -19.90 -0.14 -28.95
C GLU A 19 -18.47 0.21 -28.53
N SER A 20 -18.29 0.68 -27.29
CA SER A 20 -16.97 1.04 -26.78
C SER A 20 -16.22 -0.11 -26.09
N ASN A 21 -16.88 -1.25 -25.89
CA ASN A 21 -16.40 -2.39 -25.09
C ASN A 21 -15.89 -1.94 -23.71
N LYS A 22 -16.72 -1.15 -23.01
CA LYS A 22 -16.43 -0.60 -21.69
C LYS A 22 -17.51 -0.99 -20.68
N VAL A 23 -17.07 -1.25 -19.45
CA VAL A 23 -17.98 -1.43 -18.33
C VAL A 23 -18.61 -0.08 -18.00
N ILE A 24 -19.93 -0.05 -17.95
CA ILE A 24 -20.72 1.10 -17.51
C ILE A 24 -20.79 1.07 -15.99
N PHE A 25 -21.20 -0.07 -15.44
CA PHE A 25 -21.17 -0.39 -14.02
C PHE A 25 -21.23 -1.90 -13.80
N ALA A 26 -21.00 -2.33 -12.56
CA ALA A 26 -21.24 -3.69 -12.10
C ALA A 26 -22.29 -3.72 -10.98
N GLU A 27 -23.10 -4.76 -10.95
CA GLU A 27 -23.97 -5.11 -9.83
C GLU A 27 -23.30 -6.23 -9.01
N ALA A 28 -23.18 -5.99 -7.70
CA ALA A 28 -22.43 -6.84 -6.79
C ALA A 28 -23.15 -7.01 -5.45
N GLY A 29 -23.00 -8.20 -4.84
CA GLY A 29 -23.40 -8.45 -3.46
C GLY A 29 -22.27 -8.18 -2.46
N LYS A 30 -22.58 -8.37 -1.18
CA LYS A 30 -21.66 -8.22 -0.04
C LYS A 30 -20.26 -8.79 -0.29
N ASP A 31 -20.17 -10.06 -0.69
CA ASP A 31 -18.87 -10.75 -0.81
C ASP A 31 -17.86 -9.99 -1.70
N PHE A 32 -18.31 -9.45 -2.83
CA PHE A 32 -17.44 -8.71 -3.74
C PHE A 32 -17.09 -7.32 -3.21
N VAL A 33 -18.06 -6.65 -2.56
CA VAL A 33 -17.84 -5.32 -1.98
C VAL A 33 -16.88 -5.40 -0.80
N ASP A 34 -16.98 -6.45 0.03
CA ASP A 34 -16.03 -6.66 1.12
C ASP A 34 -14.61 -6.86 0.61
N ILE A 35 -14.44 -7.58 -0.50
CA ILE A 35 -13.14 -7.74 -1.18
C ILE A 35 -12.62 -6.40 -1.69
N LEU A 36 -13.47 -5.53 -2.24
CA LEU A 36 -13.03 -4.20 -2.67
C LEU A 36 -12.63 -3.31 -1.48
N CYS A 37 -13.41 -3.35 -0.39
CA CYS A 37 -13.11 -2.60 0.82
C CYS A 37 -11.81 -3.05 1.48
N SER A 38 -11.45 -4.33 1.42
CA SER A 38 -10.20 -4.83 1.98
C SER A 38 -8.95 -4.30 1.27
N PHE A 39 -9.04 -3.86 0.01
CA PHE A 39 -7.91 -3.19 -0.65
C PHE A 39 -7.46 -1.95 0.11
N LEU A 40 -8.38 -1.24 0.77
CA LEU A 40 -8.09 -0.05 1.56
C LEU A 40 -7.40 -0.39 2.89
N THR A 41 -7.49 -1.63 3.36
CA THR A 41 -6.90 -2.06 4.63
C THR A 41 -5.48 -2.58 4.45
N PHE A 42 -5.10 -2.99 3.25
CA PHE A 42 -3.77 -3.53 3.00
C PHE A 42 -2.68 -2.46 3.13
N PRO A 43 -1.62 -2.74 3.91
CA PRO A 43 -0.39 -1.96 3.91
C PRO A 43 0.24 -1.89 2.51
N LEU A 44 0.91 -0.78 2.19
CA LEU A 44 1.58 -0.62 0.89
C LEU A 44 2.60 -1.73 0.61
N GLY A 45 3.32 -2.22 1.63
CA GLY A 45 4.22 -3.37 1.54
C GLY A 45 3.51 -4.65 1.10
N THR A 46 2.34 -4.93 1.68
CA THR A 46 1.48 -6.06 1.27
C THR A 46 1.02 -5.90 -0.17
N ILE A 47 0.57 -4.70 -0.57
CA ILE A 47 0.13 -4.44 -1.94
C ILE A 47 1.27 -4.68 -2.93
N ILE A 48 2.47 -4.15 -2.69
CA ILE A 48 3.66 -4.33 -3.54
C ILE A 48 3.96 -5.82 -3.74
N ARG A 49 3.99 -6.57 -2.64
CA ARG A 49 4.23 -8.01 -2.62
C ARG A 49 3.17 -8.78 -3.44
N LEU A 50 1.90 -8.41 -3.31
CA LEU A 50 0.80 -9.03 -4.05
C LEU A 50 0.87 -8.69 -5.55
N VAL A 51 1.06 -7.43 -5.92
CA VAL A 51 1.05 -7.03 -7.34
C VAL A 51 2.27 -7.49 -8.13
N GLN A 52 3.35 -7.87 -7.44
CA GLN A 52 4.52 -8.51 -8.06
C GLN A 52 4.32 -9.98 -8.41
N LYS A 53 3.30 -10.65 -7.85
CA LYS A 53 3.00 -12.04 -8.21
C LYS A 53 2.54 -12.17 -9.64
N GLU A 54 2.82 -13.32 -10.25
CA GLU A 54 2.30 -13.63 -11.57
C GLU A 54 0.76 -13.72 -11.56
N SER A 55 0.16 -13.07 -12.56
CA SER A 55 -1.25 -13.17 -12.91
C SER A 55 -1.36 -13.05 -14.43
N ASN A 56 -2.57 -13.10 -14.97
CA ASN A 56 -2.81 -12.90 -16.41
C ASN A 56 -2.22 -11.59 -16.97
N THR A 57 -1.95 -10.61 -16.10
CA THR A 57 -1.45 -9.27 -16.45
C THR A 57 0.04 -9.05 -16.20
N GLY A 58 0.76 -10.07 -15.69
CA GLY A 58 2.15 -9.91 -15.28
C GLY A 58 2.32 -9.03 -14.03
N PRO A 59 3.56 -8.85 -13.53
CA PRO A 59 3.84 -7.99 -12.39
C PRO A 59 3.59 -6.51 -12.72
N VAL A 60 3.14 -5.74 -11.72
CA VAL A 60 2.94 -4.29 -11.83
C VAL A 60 3.85 -3.57 -10.84
N THR A 61 4.44 -2.46 -11.27
CA THR A 61 5.23 -1.56 -10.42
C THR A 61 4.39 -0.36 -9.99
N ILE A 62 4.64 0.09 -8.76
CA ILE A 62 4.01 1.23 -8.08
C ILE A 62 5.14 2.21 -7.74
N GLY A 63 5.45 3.10 -8.69
CA GLY A 63 6.48 4.14 -8.54
C GLY A 63 7.80 3.62 -7.95
N CYS A 64 8.33 4.36 -6.98
CA CYS A 64 9.55 4.03 -6.24
C CYS A 64 9.32 3.10 -5.05
N LEU A 65 8.08 2.81 -4.65
CA LEU A 65 7.83 1.93 -3.52
C LEU A 65 8.33 0.51 -3.74
N ASN A 66 8.39 0.03 -4.99
CA ASN A 66 9.06 -1.25 -5.29
C ASN A 66 10.54 -1.22 -4.90
N ASN A 67 11.25 -0.13 -5.18
CA ASN A 67 12.66 0.00 -4.80
C ASN A 67 12.82 0.10 -3.28
N LEU A 68 11.90 0.79 -2.61
CA LEU A 68 11.87 0.85 -1.14
C LEU A 68 11.70 -0.56 -0.56
N TYR A 69 10.72 -1.33 -1.03
CA TYR A 69 10.49 -2.71 -0.60
C TYR A 69 11.73 -3.60 -0.84
N GLN A 70 12.33 -3.52 -2.03
CA GLN A 70 13.56 -4.26 -2.34
C GLN A 70 14.73 -3.81 -1.47
N SER A 71 14.86 -2.52 -1.17
CA SER A 71 15.92 -2.02 -0.30
C SER A 71 15.82 -2.61 1.10
N VAL A 72 14.61 -2.82 1.64
CA VAL A 72 14.43 -3.54 2.92
C VAL A 72 14.91 -4.98 2.81
N ALA A 73 14.55 -5.69 1.73
CA ALA A 73 14.97 -7.07 1.51
C ALA A 73 16.50 -7.18 1.45
N ASP A 74 17.16 -6.25 0.78
CA ASP A 74 18.61 -6.19 0.58
C ASP A 74 19.38 -5.62 1.77
N LEU A 75 18.72 -4.86 2.67
CA LEU A 75 19.38 -4.17 3.77
C LEU A 75 20.08 -5.15 4.71
N GLU A 76 21.34 -4.87 5.05
CA GLU A 76 22.13 -5.72 5.94
C GLU A 76 21.45 -5.87 7.31
N LYS A 77 21.55 -7.08 7.88
CA LYS A 77 20.96 -7.40 9.18
C LYS A 77 21.45 -6.46 10.30
N ASP A 78 22.70 -6.01 10.22
CA ASP A 78 23.24 -5.09 11.22
C ASP A 78 22.63 -3.68 11.15
N CYS A 79 22.04 -3.29 10.02
CA CYS A 79 21.34 -2.00 9.91
C CYS A 79 19.98 -1.99 10.62
N MET A 80 19.36 -3.17 10.81
CA MET A 80 18.03 -3.32 11.40
C MET A 80 18.11 -3.52 12.92
N LYS A 81 17.10 -3.06 13.65
CA LYS A 81 17.03 -3.27 15.11
C LYS A 81 16.91 -4.76 15.45
N THR A 82 16.01 -5.46 14.77
CA THR A 82 15.82 -6.91 14.90
C THR A 82 15.48 -7.54 13.55
N GLU A 83 15.66 -8.86 13.43
CA GLU A 83 15.20 -9.61 12.24
C GLU A 83 13.67 -9.53 12.10
N THR A 84 12.94 -9.61 13.22
CA THR A 84 11.47 -9.50 13.26
C THR A 84 10.99 -8.16 12.70
N THR A 85 11.69 -7.07 12.99
CA THR A 85 11.38 -5.74 12.43
C THR A 85 11.54 -5.71 10.91
N LYS A 86 12.54 -6.41 10.37
CA LYS A 86 12.74 -6.54 8.92
C LYS A 86 11.66 -7.38 8.27
N GLU A 87 11.31 -8.52 8.88
CA GLU A 87 10.21 -9.37 8.43
C GLU A 87 8.88 -8.61 8.45
N MET A 88 8.63 -7.80 9.47
CA MET A 88 7.43 -6.96 9.57
C MET A 88 7.35 -5.90 8.45
N LEU A 89 8.45 -5.29 8.03
CA LEU A 89 8.42 -4.37 6.89
C LEU A 89 8.16 -5.08 5.54
N LEU A 90 8.62 -6.33 5.40
CA LEU A 90 8.40 -7.15 4.20
C LEU A 90 7.02 -7.80 4.17
N GLN A 91 6.44 -8.07 5.34
CA GLN A 91 5.11 -8.65 5.56
C GLN A 91 4.40 -7.91 6.71
N PRO A 92 3.90 -6.69 6.47
CA PRO A 92 3.30 -5.90 7.54
C PRO A 92 1.96 -6.49 8.00
N SER A 93 1.85 -6.75 9.31
CA SER A 93 0.57 -7.02 9.97
C SER A 93 -0.31 -5.77 9.96
N TYR A 94 -1.63 -5.94 9.99
CA TYR A 94 -2.58 -4.82 10.04
C TYR A 94 -3.78 -5.18 10.91
N SER A 95 -4.39 -4.17 11.54
CA SER A 95 -5.43 -4.34 12.57
C SER A 95 -6.72 -5.02 12.09
N LEU A 96 -6.91 -5.15 10.77
CA LEU A 96 -8.07 -5.79 10.15
C LEU A 96 -7.71 -7.13 9.49
N GLU A 97 -6.57 -7.73 9.83
CA GLU A 97 -6.13 -9.03 9.32
C GLU A 97 -7.17 -10.13 9.61
N ASP A 98 -7.62 -10.24 10.87
CA ASP A 98 -8.65 -11.20 11.27
C ASP A 98 -9.94 -11.00 10.49
N TYR A 99 -10.30 -9.76 10.21
CA TYR A 99 -11.49 -9.41 9.44
C TYR A 99 -11.36 -9.78 7.97
N CYS A 100 -10.18 -9.57 7.39
CA CYS A 100 -9.90 -9.92 5.99
C CYS A 100 -9.72 -11.43 5.80
N SER A 101 -9.36 -12.16 6.86
CA SER A 101 -9.24 -13.62 6.83
C SER A 101 -10.56 -14.35 6.53
N ASP A 102 -11.69 -13.72 6.86
CA ASP A 102 -13.04 -14.25 6.63
C ASP A 102 -13.60 -13.87 5.25
N LEU A 103 -12.83 -13.15 4.41
CA LEU A 103 -13.22 -12.85 3.04
C LEU A 103 -13.35 -14.13 2.23
N LYS A 104 -14.47 -14.25 1.51
CA LYS A 104 -14.73 -15.36 0.59
C LYS A 104 -13.62 -15.58 -0.43
N LEU A 105 -12.93 -14.51 -0.85
CA LEU A 105 -11.72 -14.57 -1.65
C LEU A 105 -10.62 -13.71 -1.02
N ASN A 106 -9.97 -14.21 0.03
CA ASN A 106 -8.77 -13.57 0.56
C ASN A 106 -7.57 -13.75 -0.40
N ILE A 107 -6.98 -12.65 -0.85
CA ILE A 107 -5.77 -12.62 -1.69
C ILE A 107 -4.49 -12.40 -0.89
N ASP A 108 -4.61 -12.02 0.38
CA ASP A 108 -3.49 -11.99 1.30
C ASP A 108 -3.09 -13.43 1.66
N ASP A 109 -1.83 -13.73 1.42
CA ASP A 109 -1.18 -15.02 1.68
C ASP A 109 -0.17 -14.92 2.83
N SER A 110 -0.21 -13.82 3.59
CA SER A 110 0.52 -13.70 4.84
C SER A 110 0.02 -14.77 5.82
N GLN A 111 0.92 -15.30 6.64
CA GLN A 111 0.51 -16.22 7.70
C GLN A 111 -0.23 -15.43 8.78
N PRO A 112 -1.34 -15.96 9.33
CA PRO A 112 -2.05 -15.30 10.40
C PRO A 112 -1.11 -14.93 11.55
N THR A 113 -1.17 -13.67 11.98
CA THR A 113 -0.41 -13.23 13.15
C THR A 113 -0.78 -14.08 14.37
N ILE A 114 0.20 -14.78 14.94
CA ILE A 114 0.01 -15.56 16.18
C ILE A 114 0.26 -14.63 17.36
N TYR A 115 -0.76 -14.43 18.18
CA TYR A 115 -0.64 -13.71 19.43
C TYR A 115 -0.25 -14.66 20.56
N TYR A 116 0.51 -14.17 21.51
CA TYR A 116 0.99 -14.88 22.69
C TYR A 116 0.57 -14.11 23.93
N ILE A 117 0.17 -14.80 24.98
CA ILE A 117 -0.30 -14.18 26.23
C ILE A 117 0.59 -14.64 27.38
N CYS A 118 1.19 -13.66 28.08
CA CYS A 118 1.85 -13.91 29.35
C CYS A 118 0.83 -14.14 30.47
N LYS A 119 0.89 -15.33 31.08
CA LYS A 119 0.04 -15.74 32.21
C LYS A 119 0.72 -15.53 33.56
N ASP A 120 1.94 -14.99 33.61
CA ASP A 120 2.65 -14.74 34.86
C ASP A 120 2.27 -13.37 35.45
N PHE A 121 1.35 -13.42 36.41
CA PHE A 121 0.80 -12.26 37.11
C PHE A 121 1.73 -11.66 38.17
N ASN A 122 2.81 -12.36 38.54
CA ASN A 122 3.69 -11.93 39.63
C ASN A 122 4.91 -11.14 39.13
N GLY A 123 5.37 -11.37 37.90
CA GLY A 123 6.54 -10.71 37.32
C GLY A 123 6.24 -9.54 36.36
N CYS A 124 5.06 -9.52 35.74
CA CYS A 124 4.66 -8.49 34.77
C CYS A 124 3.46 -7.68 35.31
N TYR A 125 3.70 -6.45 35.76
CA TYR A 125 2.61 -5.55 36.17
C TYR A 125 1.80 -5.12 34.94
N ASN A 126 0.50 -5.48 34.94
CA ASN A 126 -0.51 -5.41 33.89
C ASN A 126 -0.67 -6.69 33.04
N SER A 127 -1.74 -7.41 33.38
CA SER A 127 -2.30 -8.58 32.71
C SER A 127 -2.65 -8.32 31.25
N TYR A 128 -2.46 -9.34 30.40
CA TYR A 128 -2.76 -9.36 28.96
C TYR A 128 -1.85 -8.52 28.06
N VAL A 129 -0.52 -8.65 28.20
CA VAL A 129 0.37 -8.25 27.11
C VAL A 129 0.18 -9.25 25.96
N LEU A 130 -0.61 -8.87 24.95
CA LEU A 130 -0.59 -9.54 23.65
C LEU A 130 0.79 -9.27 23.04
N SER A 131 1.64 -10.29 23.04
CA SER A 131 2.92 -10.26 22.36
C SER A 131 2.80 -11.01 21.03
N THR A 132 3.54 -10.58 20.02
CA THR A 132 3.79 -11.39 18.82
C THR A 132 5.04 -12.27 18.98
N SER A 133 5.76 -12.11 20.10
CA SER A 133 6.90 -12.93 20.48
C SER A 133 6.46 -14.14 21.30
N SER A 134 7.09 -15.28 21.04
CA SER A 134 6.93 -16.50 21.84
C SER A 134 7.63 -16.44 23.20
N VAL A 135 8.23 -15.29 23.54
CA VAL A 135 8.89 -15.00 24.81
C VAL A 135 8.36 -13.68 25.37
N CYS A 136 8.07 -13.63 26.67
CA CYS A 136 7.62 -12.41 27.33
C CYS A 136 8.79 -11.46 27.62
N ASP A 137 8.69 -10.20 27.17
CA ASP A 137 9.73 -9.18 27.39
C ASP A 137 9.89 -8.78 28.87
N GLY A 138 8.87 -8.97 29.70
CA GLY A 138 8.91 -8.62 31.12
C GLY A 138 9.53 -9.71 32.00
N CYS A 139 9.13 -10.97 31.83
CA CYS A 139 9.57 -12.07 32.71
C CYS A 139 10.42 -13.15 32.01
N GLY A 140 10.65 -13.05 30.69
CA GLY A 140 11.49 -13.98 29.94
C GLY A 140 10.90 -15.38 29.75
N THR A 141 9.63 -15.61 30.12
CA THR A 141 8.99 -16.92 29.99
C THR A 141 8.55 -17.19 28.55
N HIS A 142 8.64 -18.46 28.14
CA HIS A 142 8.05 -18.90 26.88
C HIS A 142 6.53 -18.89 26.98
N LEU A 143 5.89 -18.27 25.99
CA LEU A 143 4.46 -18.04 25.95
C LEU A 143 3.76 -19.11 25.11
N ASP A 144 2.60 -19.55 25.59
CA ASP A 144 1.69 -20.35 24.78
C ASP A 144 1.04 -19.44 23.72
N PRO A 145 0.84 -19.92 22.47
CA PRO A 145 0.05 -19.19 21.49
C PRO A 145 -1.39 -19.04 22.00
N ALA A 146 -1.92 -17.82 21.94
CA ALA A 146 -3.32 -17.52 22.14
C ALA A 146 -4.10 -18.11 20.96
N VAL A 147 -4.85 -19.18 21.23
CA VAL A 147 -5.42 -20.04 20.19
C VAL A 147 -6.57 -19.38 19.40
N SER A 148 -7.17 -18.30 19.91
CA SER A 148 -8.16 -17.52 19.15
C SER A 148 -8.59 -16.30 19.95
N LEU A 149 -8.41 -15.10 19.40
CA LEU A 149 -9.31 -14.00 19.75
C LEU A 149 -10.68 -14.40 19.21
N ASP A 150 -11.68 -14.49 20.09
CA ASP A 150 -13.04 -14.83 19.69
C ASP A 150 -13.50 -13.82 18.62
N LYS A 151 -13.68 -14.28 17.38
CA LYS A 151 -14.00 -13.46 16.18
C LYS A 151 -15.45 -12.96 16.23
N GLN A 152 -15.90 -12.46 17.38
CA GLN A 152 -17.31 -12.21 17.67
C GLN A 152 -17.98 -11.11 16.82
N PHE A 153 -17.23 -10.38 15.97
CA PHE A 153 -17.74 -9.17 15.32
C PHE A 153 -17.45 -9.02 13.82
N CYS A 154 -16.92 -10.04 13.14
CA CYS A 154 -16.54 -9.90 11.73
C CYS A 154 -17.70 -10.22 10.77
N ASN A 155 -18.70 -9.35 10.67
CA ASN A 155 -19.81 -9.54 9.71
C ASN A 155 -19.52 -8.98 8.30
N GLY A 156 -18.24 -8.77 7.95
CA GLY A 156 -17.81 -8.08 6.73
C GLY A 156 -18.17 -6.59 6.70
N PHE A 157 -17.62 -5.85 5.72
CA PHE A 157 -17.66 -4.38 5.67
C PHE A 157 -19.07 -3.85 5.45
N VAL A 158 -19.91 -4.64 4.78
CA VAL A 158 -21.30 -4.30 4.50
C VAL A 158 -22.27 -5.38 4.98
N ASN A 159 -23.52 -4.99 5.25
CA ASN A 159 -24.53 -5.92 5.76
C ASN A 159 -24.86 -7.05 4.76
N GLY A 160 -25.16 -8.24 5.32
CA GLY A 160 -25.68 -9.37 4.55
C GLY A 160 -26.93 -9.01 3.74
N GLY A 161 -26.99 -9.51 2.50
CA GLY A 161 -28.13 -9.28 1.60
C GLY A 161 -28.15 -7.91 0.90
N ALA A 162 -27.27 -6.97 1.26
CA ALA A 162 -27.13 -5.72 0.54
C ALA A 162 -26.56 -5.94 -0.87
N THR A 163 -27.05 -5.16 -1.84
CA THR A 163 -26.53 -5.14 -3.21
C THR A 163 -26.09 -3.73 -3.57
N PHE A 164 -25.11 -3.64 -4.47
CA PHE A 164 -24.41 -2.42 -4.78
C PHE A 164 -24.18 -2.29 -6.28
N VAL A 165 -24.12 -1.04 -6.73
CA VAL A 165 -23.66 -0.61 -8.05
C VAL A 165 -22.24 -0.12 -7.91
N ILE A 166 -21.35 -0.57 -8.81
CA ILE A 166 -19.93 -0.23 -8.80
C ILE A 166 -19.57 0.37 -10.15
N THR A 167 -19.07 1.60 -10.19
CA THR A 167 -18.62 2.25 -11.43
C THR A 167 -17.30 1.68 -11.92
N ASP A 168 -16.94 1.96 -13.19
CA ASP A 168 -15.66 1.52 -13.76
C ASP A 168 -14.43 2.05 -12.99
N ASP A 169 -14.55 3.20 -12.33
CA ASP A 169 -13.55 3.79 -11.43
C ASP A 169 -13.71 3.35 -9.95
N LEU A 170 -14.42 2.24 -9.70
CA LEU A 170 -14.61 1.58 -8.39
C LEU A 170 -15.41 2.35 -7.33
N ARG A 171 -16.27 3.30 -7.69
CA ARG A 171 -17.17 3.90 -6.70
C ARG A 171 -18.28 2.93 -6.36
N VAL A 172 -18.39 2.58 -5.07
CA VAL A 172 -19.43 1.69 -4.55
C VAL A 172 -20.62 2.51 -4.10
N ILE A 173 -21.81 2.16 -4.60
CA ILE A 173 -23.05 2.90 -4.38
C ILE A 173 -24.17 1.90 -4.03
N PRO A 174 -24.98 2.14 -2.99
CA PRO A 174 -26.11 1.26 -2.67
C PRO A 174 -27.03 1.09 -3.88
N ASN A 175 -27.45 -0.15 -4.15
CA ASN A 175 -28.36 -0.43 -5.25
C ASN A 175 -29.79 0.02 -4.89
N SER A 176 -30.17 1.20 -5.35
CA SER A 176 -31.55 1.70 -5.30
C SER A 176 -32.07 1.94 -6.71
N MET A 177 -33.37 1.70 -6.92
CA MET A 177 -34.02 1.80 -8.23
C MET A 177 -33.88 3.19 -8.88
N ASP A 178 -33.84 4.26 -8.08
CA ASP A 178 -33.66 5.64 -8.56
C ASP A 178 -32.28 5.90 -9.18
N PHE A 179 -31.27 5.12 -8.77
CA PHE A 179 -29.90 5.33 -9.20
C PHE A 179 -29.53 4.49 -10.43
N THR A 180 -29.97 3.23 -10.49
CA THR A 180 -29.63 2.26 -11.55
C THR A 180 -30.30 2.52 -12.89
N SER A 181 -31.52 3.06 -12.92
CA SER A 181 -32.36 2.99 -14.12
C SER A 181 -32.23 4.16 -15.11
N PHE A 182 -31.88 5.39 -14.66
CA PHE A 182 -31.81 6.55 -15.57
C PHE A 182 -30.61 7.48 -15.34
N ARG A 183 -30.18 7.68 -14.09
CA ARG A 183 -29.13 8.65 -13.77
C ARG A 183 -27.76 8.19 -14.26
N MET A 184 -27.43 6.90 -14.09
CA MET A 184 -26.17 6.33 -14.55
C MET A 184 -26.08 6.26 -16.07
N LEU A 185 -27.13 5.80 -16.76
CA LEU A 185 -27.16 5.78 -18.23
C LEU A 185 -26.95 7.17 -18.84
N ARG A 186 -27.54 8.22 -18.26
CA ARG A 186 -27.30 9.60 -18.68
C ARG A 186 -25.86 10.07 -18.42
N SER A 187 -25.31 9.81 -17.22
CA SER A 187 -23.95 10.24 -16.89
C SER A 187 -22.86 9.53 -17.70
N SER A 188 -23.16 8.33 -18.20
CA SER A 188 -22.25 7.55 -19.03
C SER A 188 -22.23 7.98 -20.50
N GLY A 189 -23.07 8.94 -20.91
CA GLY A 189 -23.09 9.48 -22.28
C GLY A 189 -23.67 8.52 -23.33
N ILE A 190 -24.35 7.45 -22.89
CA ILE A 190 -24.91 6.42 -23.77
C ILE A 190 -26.14 6.99 -24.46
N LYS A 191 -26.08 7.12 -25.79
CA LYS A 191 -27.18 7.63 -26.60
C LYS A 191 -28.15 6.52 -27.03
N ASN A 192 -27.68 5.28 -27.08
CA ASN A 192 -28.47 4.15 -27.53
C ASN A 192 -28.42 2.99 -26.52
N ILE A 193 -29.55 2.75 -25.84
CA ILE A 193 -29.69 1.71 -24.82
C ILE A 193 -29.68 0.30 -25.45
N THR A 194 -29.94 0.17 -26.77
CA THR A 194 -29.99 -1.14 -27.44
C THR A 194 -28.61 -1.82 -27.57
N LEU A 195 -27.52 -1.12 -27.27
CA LEU A 195 -26.14 -1.64 -27.32
C LEU A 195 -25.58 -1.94 -25.92
N VAL A 196 -26.45 -2.02 -24.91
CA VAL A 196 -26.07 -2.37 -23.54
C VAL A 196 -26.28 -3.86 -23.32
N LYS A 197 -25.23 -4.54 -22.87
CA LYS A 197 -25.23 -5.98 -22.59
C LYS A 197 -24.92 -6.27 -21.12
N GLU A 198 -25.64 -7.24 -20.57
CA GLU A 198 -25.35 -7.81 -19.26
C GLU A 198 -24.45 -9.04 -19.39
N ILE A 199 -23.38 -9.11 -18.59
CA ILE A 199 -22.41 -10.21 -18.55
C ILE A 199 -22.27 -10.69 -17.11
N ALA A 200 -22.58 -11.97 -16.86
CA ALA A 200 -22.30 -12.61 -15.57
C ALA A 200 -20.87 -13.17 -15.55
N ILE A 201 -20.13 -12.87 -14.48
CA ILE A 201 -18.73 -13.26 -14.31
C ILE A 201 -18.55 -13.94 -12.95
N ASN A 202 -17.88 -15.09 -12.95
CA ASN A 202 -17.36 -15.70 -11.73
C ASN A 202 -15.96 -15.13 -11.45
N VAL A 203 -15.85 -14.36 -10.37
CA VAL A 203 -14.60 -13.74 -9.90
C VAL A 203 -13.85 -14.74 -9.04
N THR A 204 -12.61 -15.06 -9.40
CA THR A 204 -11.71 -15.94 -8.62
C THR A 204 -10.62 -15.10 -7.94
N LYS A 205 -9.84 -15.70 -7.01
CA LYS A 205 -8.69 -15.00 -6.38
C LYS A 205 -7.75 -14.36 -7.40
N GLN A 206 -7.49 -15.02 -8.52
CA GLN A 206 -6.62 -14.48 -9.58
C GLN A 206 -7.23 -13.24 -10.26
N LYS A 207 -8.57 -13.20 -10.44
CA LYS A 207 -9.26 -12.01 -10.96
C LYS A 207 -9.29 -10.87 -9.94
N VAL A 208 -9.40 -11.17 -8.65
CA VAL A 208 -9.26 -10.16 -7.57
C VAL A 208 -7.86 -9.56 -7.58
N LEU A 209 -6.82 -10.39 -7.73
CA LEU A 209 -5.45 -9.89 -7.84
C LEU A 209 -5.28 -8.98 -9.07
N ASN A 210 -5.88 -9.34 -10.21
CA ASN A 210 -5.88 -8.49 -11.40
C ASN A 210 -6.63 -7.18 -11.18
N LEU A 211 -7.74 -7.23 -10.44
CA LEU A 211 -8.52 -6.05 -10.08
C LEU A 211 -7.73 -5.10 -9.19
N LEU A 212 -7.00 -5.59 -8.19
CA LEU A 212 -6.08 -4.80 -7.36
C LEU A 212 -4.98 -4.15 -8.21
N LYS A 213 -4.39 -4.90 -9.16
CA LYS A 213 -3.39 -4.34 -10.09
C LYS A 213 -3.98 -3.19 -10.89
N CYS A 214 -5.17 -3.37 -11.47
CA CYS A 214 -5.82 -2.36 -12.29
C CYS A 214 -6.25 -1.15 -11.47
N SER A 215 -6.70 -1.31 -10.21
CA SER A 215 -7.14 -0.19 -9.37
C SER A 215 -6.04 0.80 -9.03
N LEU A 216 -4.77 0.36 -9.10
CA LEU A 216 -3.60 1.20 -8.79
C LEU A 216 -3.10 2.00 -9.99
N VAL A 217 -3.37 1.54 -11.23
CA VAL A 217 -2.75 2.10 -12.45
C VAL A 217 -3.71 2.50 -13.56
N SER A 218 -4.97 2.06 -13.49
CA SER A 218 -6.01 2.34 -14.49
C SER A 218 -7.12 3.22 -13.93
N LYS A 219 -7.72 4.04 -14.81
CA LYS A 219 -8.95 4.79 -14.53
C LYS A 219 -10.22 4.05 -14.97
N SER A 220 -10.07 2.97 -15.75
CA SER A 220 -11.14 2.12 -16.26
C SER A 220 -10.96 0.72 -15.69
N THR A 221 -11.02 0.63 -14.37
CA THR A 221 -10.55 -0.50 -13.59
C THR A 221 -11.35 -1.78 -13.88
N LEU A 222 -12.68 -1.72 -13.92
CA LEU A 222 -13.51 -2.89 -14.21
C LEU A 222 -13.33 -3.35 -15.66
N THR A 223 -13.28 -2.41 -16.60
CA THR A 223 -13.02 -2.68 -18.02
C THR A 223 -11.68 -3.37 -18.23
N ASP A 224 -10.60 -2.82 -17.67
CA ASP A 224 -9.25 -3.34 -17.88
C ASP A 224 -9.03 -4.67 -17.15
N SER A 225 -9.65 -4.86 -15.98
CA SER A 225 -9.52 -6.08 -15.19
C SER A 225 -10.35 -7.25 -15.71
N PHE A 226 -11.57 -7.02 -16.20
CA PHE A 226 -12.51 -8.08 -16.57
C PHE A 226 -12.73 -8.25 -18.08
N LEU A 227 -12.61 -7.20 -18.89
CA LEU A 227 -12.83 -7.28 -20.34
C LEU A 227 -11.52 -7.40 -21.14
N ARG A 228 -10.50 -6.61 -20.79
CA ARG A 228 -9.24 -6.54 -21.57
C ARG A 228 -8.10 -7.38 -21.01
N THR A 229 -8.19 -7.74 -19.72
CA THR A 229 -7.18 -8.50 -18.98
C THR A 229 -5.76 -7.93 -19.10
N LYS A 230 -5.63 -6.59 -19.23
CA LYS A 230 -4.39 -5.81 -19.17
C LYS A 230 -4.67 -4.39 -18.67
N PRO A 231 -3.92 -3.88 -17.68
CA PRO A 231 -4.06 -2.49 -17.27
C PRO A 231 -3.57 -1.57 -18.40
N THR A 232 -4.33 -0.51 -18.68
CA THR A 232 -3.84 0.61 -19.49
C THR A 232 -3.30 1.69 -18.55
N PRO A 233 -1.96 1.84 -18.43
CA PRO A 233 -1.39 2.81 -17.49
C PRO A 233 -1.72 4.22 -17.95
N ASP A 234 -2.44 4.97 -17.11
CA ASP A 234 -2.65 6.40 -17.32
C ASP A 234 -1.54 7.17 -16.59
N LYS A 235 -0.74 7.93 -17.35
CA LYS A 235 0.33 8.81 -16.83
C LYS A 235 -0.20 9.95 -15.94
N SER A 236 -1.52 10.11 -15.85
CA SER A 236 -2.21 11.14 -15.07
C SER A 236 -2.98 10.56 -13.89
N SER A 237 -2.35 9.69 -13.10
CA SER A 237 -2.85 9.21 -11.81
C SER A 237 -3.03 10.39 -10.85
N ARG A 238 -4.17 11.08 -10.94
CA ARG A 238 -4.60 12.15 -10.03
C ARG A 238 -5.10 11.58 -8.70
N ILE A 239 -4.43 10.57 -8.16
CA ILE A 239 -4.92 9.84 -6.98
C ILE A 239 -4.84 10.73 -5.72
N PHE A 240 -4.04 11.81 -5.73
CA PHE A 240 -3.79 12.59 -4.52
C PHE A 240 -3.71 14.10 -4.80
N ALA A 241 -4.84 14.82 -4.82
CA ALA A 241 -4.84 16.28 -4.68
C ALA A 241 -5.05 16.62 -3.19
N TYR A 242 -4.08 17.25 -2.52
CA TYR A 242 -4.13 17.55 -1.07
C TYR A 242 -3.75 18.99 -0.75
N ASN A 243 -4.44 19.54 0.25
CA ASN A 243 -4.01 20.67 1.07
C ASN A 243 -4.07 20.17 2.52
N ALA A 244 -2.96 20.26 3.24
CA ALA A 244 -2.85 19.78 4.62
C ALA A 244 -3.27 20.81 5.65
N GLU A 245 -3.77 20.33 6.79
CA GLU A 245 -3.81 21.11 8.03
C GLU A 245 -2.52 20.83 8.82
N ASN A 246 -1.76 21.89 9.12
CA ASN A 246 -0.45 21.82 9.74
C ASN A 246 -0.50 21.18 11.13
N THR A 247 0.13 20.02 11.29
CA THR A 247 0.55 19.52 12.61
C THR A 247 2.05 19.74 12.77
N ASN A 248 2.44 20.48 13.81
CA ASN A 248 3.82 20.95 14.03
C ASN A 248 4.79 19.87 14.60
N ASP A 249 4.40 18.60 14.66
CA ASP A 249 5.12 17.59 15.46
C ASP A 249 6.29 16.90 14.73
N ILE A 250 6.45 17.10 13.42
CA ILE A 250 7.55 16.50 12.64
C ILE A 250 8.42 17.60 12.07
N GLN A 251 9.69 17.58 12.45
CA GLN A 251 10.74 18.40 11.86
C GLN A 251 12.00 17.55 11.72
N ILE A 252 12.33 17.16 10.49
CA ILE A 252 13.52 16.35 10.20
C ILE A 252 14.50 17.21 9.40
N THR A 253 15.70 17.36 9.93
CA THR A 253 16.82 18.00 9.22
C THR A 253 17.56 16.98 8.37
N MET A 254 17.83 17.32 7.12
CA MET A 254 18.59 16.46 6.22
C MET A 254 19.45 17.26 5.25
N LYS A 255 20.47 16.59 4.72
CA LYS A 255 21.31 17.10 3.64
C LYS A 255 20.90 16.46 2.32
N LEU A 256 20.45 17.28 1.37
CA LEU A 256 20.25 16.88 -0.01
C LEU A 256 21.55 17.03 -0.80
N VAL A 257 21.81 16.07 -1.69
CA VAL A 257 22.85 16.15 -2.71
C VAL A 257 22.19 16.23 -4.07
N LEU A 258 22.39 17.35 -4.75
CA LEU A 258 21.77 17.69 -6.03
C LEU A 258 22.81 17.73 -7.14
N ARG A 259 22.37 17.46 -8.36
CA ARG A 259 23.14 17.67 -9.58
C ARG A 259 22.93 19.09 -10.09
N LYS A 260 24.00 19.88 -10.23
CA LYS A 260 23.92 21.30 -10.64
C LYS A 260 23.35 21.49 -12.04
N SER A 261 23.63 20.56 -12.96
CA SER A 261 23.27 20.69 -14.38
C SER A 261 21.76 20.67 -14.64
N ASP A 262 20.98 19.92 -13.86
CA ASP A 262 19.53 19.75 -14.06
C ASP A 262 18.71 20.04 -12.78
N GLY A 263 19.37 20.36 -11.67
CA GLY A 263 18.74 20.59 -10.37
C GLY A 263 18.26 19.31 -9.67
N LYS A 264 18.44 18.13 -10.27
CA LYS A 264 17.85 16.89 -9.78
C LYS A 264 18.46 16.46 -8.44
N ILE A 265 17.63 16.04 -7.49
CA ILE A 265 18.08 15.39 -6.26
C ILE A 265 18.62 14.01 -6.61
N LEU A 266 19.82 13.69 -6.14
CA LEU A 266 20.40 12.34 -6.29
C LEU A 266 20.08 11.49 -5.07
N TYR A 267 20.29 12.05 -3.88
CA TYR A 267 19.95 11.43 -2.62
C TYR A 267 19.84 12.45 -1.48
N ALA A 268 19.16 12.04 -0.41
CA ALA A 268 19.13 12.68 0.88
C ALA A 268 19.97 11.88 1.89
N GLN A 269 20.75 12.57 2.70
CA GLN A 269 21.50 12.02 3.82
C GLN A 269 20.94 12.60 5.12
N ALA A 270 20.54 11.72 6.04
CA ALA A 270 19.90 12.10 7.29
C ALA A 270 20.11 11.02 8.36
N ASP A 271 19.77 11.35 9.60
CA ASP A 271 19.81 10.37 10.69
C ASP A 271 18.68 9.34 10.58
N HIS A 272 18.77 8.30 11.42
CA HIS A 272 17.85 7.16 11.42
C HIS A 272 16.35 7.53 11.42
N ASP A 273 15.94 8.65 12.02
CA ASP A 273 14.55 9.12 12.02
C ASP A 273 13.98 9.28 10.60
N PHE A 274 14.79 9.77 9.66
CA PHE A 274 14.34 9.90 8.27
C PHE A 274 14.24 8.55 7.57
N ALA A 275 15.20 7.66 7.81
CA ALA A 275 15.14 6.31 7.26
C ALA A 275 13.91 5.58 7.79
N ASP A 276 13.64 5.66 9.09
CA ASP A 276 12.48 5.06 9.71
C ASP A 276 11.18 5.63 9.16
N LEU A 277 11.11 6.95 8.96
CA LEU A 277 9.97 7.58 8.33
C LEU A 277 9.73 7.06 6.91
N ILE A 278 10.77 6.97 6.07
CA ILE A 278 10.63 6.48 4.70
C ILE A 278 10.23 5.00 4.69
N LEU A 279 10.84 4.18 5.54
CA LEU A 279 10.49 2.76 5.69
C LEU A 279 9.05 2.55 6.18
N SER A 280 8.54 3.44 7.04
CA SER A 280 7.17 3.37 7.56
C SER A 280 6.11 3.42 6.46
N PHE A 281 6.42 3.97 5.28
CA PHE A 281 5.50 4.00 4.14
C PHE A 281 4.97 2.60 3.78
N LEU A 282 5.81 1.56 3.91
CA LEU A 282 5.40 0.17 3.64
C LEU A 282 4.31 -0.33 4.60
N THR A 283 4.19 0.27 5.78
CA THR A 283 3.21 -0.11 6.80
C THR A 283 1.88 0.64 6.67
N PHE A 284 1.82 1.70 5.85
CA PHE A 284 0.61 2.52 5.73
C PHE A 284 -0.47 1.78 4.94
N PRO A 285 -1.70 1.65 5.48
CA PRO A 285 -2.80 1.06 4.74
C PRO A 285 -3.21 2.00 3.60
N LEU A 286 -3.56 1.44 2.44
CA LEU A 286 -3.94 2.23 1.25
C LEU A 286 -5.04 3.26 1.55
N GLY A 287 -6.05 2.89 2.33
CA GLY A 287 -7.12 3.80 2.74
C GLY A 287 -6.62 4.96 3.59
N GLY A 288 -5.61 4.73 4.43
CA GLY A 288 -4.94 5.77 5.21
C GLY A 288 -4.18 6.77 4.33
N VAL A 289 -3.55 6.28 3.26
CA VAL A 289 -2.86 7.10 2.26
C VAL A 289 -3.85 7.90 1.42
N VAL A 290 -4.94 7.28 0.96
CA VAL A 290 -6.01 7.94 0.18
C VAL A 290 -6.74 8.99 1.01
N ASN A 291 -7.03 8.69 2.28
CA ASN A 291 -7.70 9.62 3.21
C ASN A 291 -6.73 10.58 3.93
N LYS A 292 -5.42 10.44 3.68
CA LYS A 292 -4.35 11.36 4.14
C LYS A 292 -4.35 11.58 5.64
N GLN A 293 -4.48 10.50 6.38
CA GLN A 293 -4.48 10.57 7.82
C GLN A 293 -3.06 10.77 8.34
N ALA A 294 -2.77 11.94 8.90
CA ALA A 294 -1.49 12.23 9.57
C ALA A 294 -1.26 11.37 10.83
N VAL A 295 -2.28 10.64 11.28
CA VAL A 295 -2.19 9.71 12.42
C VAL A 295 -1.09 8.66 12.21
N TYR A 296 -0.86 8.21 10.96
CA TYR A 296 0.21 7.25 10.66
C TYR A 296 1.63 7.82 10.80
N LEU A 297 1.76 9.14 10.92
CA LEU A 297 3.02 9.82 11.17
C LEU A 297 3.26 10.10 12.66
N ARG A 298 2.27 9.85 13.53
CA ARG A 298 2.41 10.01 14.99
C ARG A 298 3.05 8.77 15.59
N GLY A 299 4.25 8.96 16.16
CA GLY A 299 4.92 7.93 16.95
C GLY A 299 5.49 6.81 16.10
N ILE A 300 6.56 7.11 15.36
CA ILE A 300 7.56 6.07 15.07
C ILE A 300 8.04 5.63 16.46
N GLY A 301 7.66 4.42 16.90
CA GLY A 301 7.96 3.91 18.24
C GLY A 301 9.46 3.72 18.47
N GLU A 302 9.91 2.50 18.78
CA GLU A 302 11.34 2.24 18.79
C GLU A 302 11.98 2.30 17.38
N GLY A 303 11.34 2.77 16.30
CA GLY A 303 11.97 2.82 14.96
C GLY A 303 12.29 1.44 14.36
N TYR A 304 12.79 1.41 13.12
CA TYR A 304 13.08 0.17 12.39
C TYR A 304 14.57 -0.11 12.28
N VAL A 305 15.36 0.93 12.05
CA VAL A 305 16.81 0.85 11.81
C VAL A 305 17.60 1.23 13.07
N LYS A 306 18.85 0.78 13.15
CA LYS A 306 19.70 1.07 14.31
C LYS A 306 20.10 2.54 14.36
N GLY A 307 19.69 3.23 15.41
CA GLY A 307 20.23 4.53 15.82
C GLY A 307 21.36 4.39 16.84
N PRO A 308 22.23 5.41 16.99
CA PRO A 308 22.35 6.60 16.14
C PRO A 308 23.27 6.30 14.93
N ARG A 309 22.67 6.13 13.74
CA ARG A 309 23.41 5.99 12.47
C ARG A 309 22.81 6.94 11.44
N THR A 310 23.65 7.34 10.49
CA THR A 310 23.24 8.13 9.34
C THR A 310 22.93 7.21 8.16
N TYR A 311 21.87 7.52 7.44
CA TYR A 311 21.38 6.78 6.29
C TYR A 311 21.35 7.67 5.06
N VAL A 312 21.37 7.02 3.91
CA VAL A 312 21.19 7.63 2.59
C VAL A 312 19.93 7.07 1.96
N VAL A 313 19.06 7.97 1.51
CA VAL A 313 17.86 7.65 0.73
C VAL A 313 18.03 8.27 -0.65
N THR A 314 18.09 7.43 -1.67
CA THR A 314 18.20 7.88 -3.07
C THR A 314 16.89 8.49 -3.57
N ASP A 315 16.97 9.25 -4.66
CA ASP A 315 15.79 9.86 -5.30
C ASP A 315 14.72 8.83 -5.69
N ASN A 316 15.12 7.58 -5.94
CA ASN A 316 14.22 6.48 -6.22
C ASN A 316 13.89 5.60 -4.98
N LEU A 317 14.05 6.14 -3.76
CA LEU A 317 13.75 5.56 -2.44
C LEU A 317 14.51 4.29 -2.04
N VAL A 318 15.68 4.01 -2.64
CA VAL A 318 16.57 2.99 -2.07
C VAL A 318 17.19 3.54 -0.78
N VAL A 319 16.97 2.86 0.33
CA VAL A 319 17.52 3.18 1.66
C VAL A 319 18.76 2.34 1.92
N THR A 320 19.86 2.99 2.30
CA THR A 320 21.12 2.31 2.67
C THR A 320 21.81 3.02 3.83
N GLN A 321 22.67 2.34 4.57
CA GLN A 321 23.49 2.99 5.59
C GLN A 321 24.56 3.88 4.94
N SER A 322 24.76 5.08 5.51
CA SER A 322 25.80 6.00 5.05
C SER A 322 27.19 5.50 5.44
N SER A 323 28.11 5.52 4.47
CA SER A 323 29.54 5.27 4.67
C SER A 323 30.34 6.05 3.62
N PRO A 324 31.63 6.34 3.85
CA PRO A 324 32.48 6.97 2.83
C PRO A 324 32.50 6.16 1.51
N THR A 325 32.49 4.83 1.62
CA THR A 325 32.49 3.92 0.46
C THR A 325 31.16 4.00 -0.31
N SER A 326 30.02 4.06 0.38
CA SER A 326 28.71 4.16 -0.27
C SER A 326 28.51 5.52 -0.95
N ALA A 327 29.05 6.61 -0.41
CA ALA A 327 29.04 7.92 -1.09
C ALA A 327 29.77 7.88 -2.44
N LEU A 328 30.97 7.29 -2.50
CA LEU A 328 31.71 7.12 -3.75
C LEU A 328 30.98 6.20 -4.74
N HIS A 329 30.39 5.11 -4.24
CA HIS A 329 29.58 4.21 -5.05
C HIS A 329 28.38 4.92 -5.68
N LEU A 330 27.68 5.77 -4.92
CA LEU A 330 26.54 6.55 -5.40
C LEU A 330 26.97 7.55 -6.48
N ILE A 331 28.08 8.26 -6.30
CA ILE A 331 28.60 9.19 -7.31
C ILE A 331 28.89 8.47 -8.64
N ASN A 332 29.53 7.30 -8.57
CA ASN A 332 29.80 6.48 -9.75
C ASN A 332 28.50 5.94 -10.38
N TYR A 333 27.56 5.47 -9.54
CA TYR A 333 26.25 4.98 -9.97
C TYR A 333 25.44 6.05 -10.74
N PHE A 334 25.44 7.29 -10.25
CA PHE A 334 24.76 8.41 -10.90
C PHE A 334 25.53 9.01 -12.08
N GLN A 335 26.71 8.47 -12.41
CA GLN A 335 27.57 8.89 -13.53
C GLN A 335 27.80 10.41 -13.56
N THR A 336 28.11 10.99 -12.40
CA THR A 336 28.27 12.45 -12.26
C THR A 336 29.65 12.81 -11.72
N SER A 337 30.21 13.93 -12.19
CA SER A 337 31.43 14.50 -11.61
C SER A 337 31.16 15.15 -10.25
N LEU A 338 32.14 15.11 -9.35
CA LEU A 338 32.11 15.81 -8.06
C LEU A 338 31.87 17.32 -8.21
N ASP A 339 32.45 17.94 -9.23
CA ASP A 339 32.29 19.39 -9.48
C ASP A 339 30.85 19.75 -9.85
N ASN A 340 30.07 18.78 -10.32
CA ASN A 340 28.66 18.94 -10.68
C ASN A 340 27.70 18.70 -9.50
N LEU A 341 28.21 18.48 -8.27
CA LEU A 341 27.39 18.23 -7.08
C LEU A 341 27.21 19.50 -6.25
N LYS A 342 26.01 19.67 -5.69
CA LYS A 342 25.66 20.73 -4.73
C LYS A 342 24.99 20.11 -3.51
N GLU A 343 25.48 20.46 -2.32
CA GLU A 343 24.82 20.09 -1.07
C GLU A 343 23.86 21.19 -0.63
N LYS A 344 22.68 20.81 -0.10
CA LYS A 344 21.70 21.73 0.49
C LYS A 344 21.12 21.11 1.76
N VAL A 345 21.21 21.81 2.88
CA VAL A 345 20.53 21.38 4.12
C VAL A 345 19.12 21.95 4.11
N ILE A 346 18.13 21.10 4.39
CA ILE A 346 16.72 21.47 4.48
C ILE A 346 16.09 20.88 5.75
N ASN A 347 14.95 21.43 6.13
CA ASN A 347 14.06 20.85 7.13
C ASN A 347 12.76 20.46 6.43
N ILE A 348 12.29 19.25 6.70
CA ILE A 348 11.00 18.79 6.21
C ILE A 348 10.03 18.60 7.37
N GLY A 349 8.76 18.89 7.14
CA GLY A 349 7.65 18.57 8.03
C GLY A 349 6.65 17.66 7.34
N VAL A 350 5.47 17.53 7.97
CA VAL A 350 4.41 16.61 7.53
C VAL A 350 4.01 16.80 6.06
N ASN A 351 3.98 18.03 5.57
CA ASN A 351 3.56 18.36 4.20
C ASN A 351 4.55 17.81 3.17
N GLU A 352 5.83 17.96 3.43
CA GLU A 352 6.90 17.42 2.61
C GLU A 352 6.90 15.90 2.65
N VAL A 353 6.68 15.29 3.83
CA VAL A 353 6.55 13.82 3.95
C VAL A 353 5.42 13.28 3.10
N PHE A 354 4.23 13.89 3.14
CA PHE A 354 3.12 13.50 2.27
C PHE A 354 3.43 13.72 0.80
N SER A 355 4.19 14.78 0.47
CA SER A 355 4.63 15.04 -0.91
C SER A 355 5.57 13.95 -1.41
N ILE A 356 6.53 13.51 -0.58
CA ILE A 356 7.39 12.35 -0.85
C ILE A 356 6.56 11.08 -1.00
N LEU A 357 5.63 10.79 -0.07
CA LEU A 357 4.77 9.59 -0.14
C LEU A 357 3.91 9.56 -1.41
N LYS A 358 3.36 10.71 -1.81
CA LYS A 358 2.60 10.82 -3.07
C LYS A 358 3.50 10.58 -4.28
N ALA A 359 4.69 11.19 -4.30
CA ALA A 359 5.64 11.03 -5.38
C ALA A 359 6.12 9.56 -5.46
N SER A 360 6.29 8.87 -4.33
CA SER A 360 6.72 7.47 -4.30
C SER A 360 5.75 6.50 -4.97
N LEU A 361 4.46 6.83 -4.98
CA LEU A 361 3.40 6.03 -5.61
C LEU A 361 3.33 6.21 -7.12
N THR A 362 3.85 7.31 -7.66
CA THR A 362 3.55 7.75 -9.03
C THR A 362 4.77 8.09 -9.88
N SER A 363 5.92 8.36 -9.24
CA SER A 363 7.16 8.80 -9.89
C SER A 363 8.28 7.79 -9.73
N THR A 364 9.31 7.96 -10.55
CA THR A 364 10.63 7.32 -10.44
C THR A 364 11.69 8.23 -9.81
N SER A 365 11.34 9.49 -9.53
CA SER A 365 12.22 10.56 -9.00
C SER A 365 11.54 11.22 -7.80
N THR A 366 11.36 10.42 -6.73
CA THR A 366 10.48 10.72 -5.60
C THR A 366 10.91 11.93 -4.81
N LEU A 367 12.20 12.07 -4.49
CA LEU A 367 12.66 13.21 -3.70
C LEU A 367 12.58 14.49 -4.53
N THR A 368 13.01 14.44 -5.79
CA THR A 368 12.93 15.57 -6.73
C THR A 368 11.48 16.06 -6.87
N ASP A 369 10.54 15.16 -7.12
CA ASP A 369 9.13 15.54 -7.30
C ASP A 369 8.44 15.92 -5.97
N GLY A 370 8.82 15.27 -4.87
CA GLY A 370 8.25 15.52 -3.55
C GLY A 370 8.78 16.79 -2.87
N LEU A 371 10.03 17.16 -3.12
CA LEU A 371 10.75 18.24 -2.45
C LEU A 371 11.18 19.38 -3.39
N GLY A 372 10.93 19.29 -4.70
CA GLY A 372 11.36 20.30 -5.67
C GLY A 372 10.84 21.72 -5.39
N HIS A 373 9.73 21.85 -4.66
CA HIS A 373 9.20 23.14 -4.22
C HIS A 373 10.07 23.84 -3.16
N LEU A 374 10.96 23.11 -2.48
CA LEU A 374 11.95 23.65 -1.54
C LEU A 374 13.27 24.01 -2.23
N GLU A 375 13.38 23.85 -3.55
CA GLU A 375 14.61 24.14 -4.30
C GLU A 375 14.75 25.61 -4.68
N THR A 376 13.62 26.33 -4.85
CA THR A 376 13.55 27.79 -5.00
C THR A 376 13.85 28.51 -3.70
#